data_AF-A0A923TP44-F1
#
_entry.id   AF-A0A923TP44-F1
#
_cell.length_a   1.000
_cell.length_b   1.000
_cell.length_c   1.000
_cell.angle_alpha   90.00
_cell.angle_beta   90.00
_cell.angle_gamma   90.00
#
_symmetry.space_group_name_H-M   'P 1'
#
loop_
_entity.id
_entity.type
_entity.pdbx_description
1 polymer ?
#
loop_
_entity_poly.entity_id
_entity_poly.type
_entity_poly.pdbx_seq_one_letter_code
_entity_poly.pdbx_strand_id
1 'polypeptide(L)'
;PGLFPRRSPAWDSRFPAPGTGEFDRTGFVPFAQMPHVKDPKVGYVANWNGKPAAGWIDEYLDPASSRSGGKAQRVQVIQGLLAAQPRMTPADLRATEFRLGTVDQRHVEFGPLLRSVRGETASQRAALALLNDWDGTAYGPRAGTSAGSYADLVTDGPAPTLFRRFMNDLRDVVLADLPAPLVAQSDAVGGHVFDASPADNLVLRVLSPSRSGLVPSRDYLRGQSPRAAILAALDRSVAALTKEFSADPATWRAVHPRSTIDSLTGVIGPSTTMPFEDRGSWIHVVAFRGKAAATNPVTSPPKAAPAGRLPATGASTLPALAGLLLLAAVLWRRRFATGG
;
A
#
# COMPACT_ATOMS: atom_id res chain seq x y z
N PRO A 1 1.86 2.67 -21.73
CA PRO A 1 2.80 1.54 -21.84
C PRO A 1 4.22 1.98 -21.48
N GLY A 2 4.92 1.21 -20.64
CA GLY A 2 6.31 1.49 -20.24
C GLY A 2 7.31 0.74 -21.12
N LEU A 3 8.55 1.25 -21.18
CA LEU A 3 9.68 0.56 -21.79
C LEU A 3 10.43 -0.21 -20.71
N PHE A 4 10.39 -1.54 -20.76
CA PHE A 4 11.01 -2.41 -19.77
C PHE A 4 12.23 -3.11 -20.37
N PRO A 5 13.45 -2.91 -19.83
CA PRO A 5 14.65 -3.47 -20.43
C PRO A 5 14.65 -5.00 -20.35
N ARG A 6 15.13 -5.67 -21.40
CA ARG A 6 15.43 -7.10 -21.36
C ARG A 6 16.78 -7.29 -20.68
N ARG A 7 16.74 -7.75 -19.43
CA ARG A 7 17.92 -8.08 -18.64
C ARG A 7 18.45 -9.47 -18.99
N SER A 8 19.74 -9.69 -18.78
CA SER A 8 20.34 -11.02 -18.94
C SER A 8 19.79 -11.97 -17.88
N PRO A 9 19.29 -13.17 -18.24
CA PRO A 9 18.80 -14.14 -17.26
C PRO A 9 19.91 -14.74 -16.39
N ALA A 10 21.18 -14.50 -16.75
CA ALA A 10 22.34 -14.95 -15.98
C ALA A 10 22.71 -14.01 -14.82
N TRP A 11 22.05 -12.85 -14.69
CA TRP A 11 22.31 -11.88 -13.64
C TRP A 11 21.13 -11.72 -12.70
N ASP A 12 21.41 -11.78 -11.39
CA ASP A 12 20.45 -11.49 -10.35
C ASP A 12 20.24 -9.98 -10.22
N SER A 13 19.13 -9.49 -10.77
CA SER A 13 18.83 -8.05 -10.83
C SER A 13 18.53 -7.41 -9.47
N ARG A 14 18.59 -8.16 -8.37
CA ARG A 14 18.48 -7.63 -7.00
C ARG A 14 19.76 -6.93 -6.54
N PHE A 15 20.87 -7.21 -7.20
CA PHE A 15 22.19 -6.61 -6.92
C PHE A 15 22.64 -5.78 -8.10
N PRO A 16 23.53 -4.77 -7.95
CA PRO A 16 24.11 -4.06 -9.08
C PRO A 16 24.81 -5.00 -10.08
N ALA A 17 24.73 -4.69 -11.37
CA ALA A 17 25.46 -5.42 -12.40
C ALA A 17 26.93 -4.95 -12.44
N PRO A 18 27.89 -5.86 -12.69
CA PRO A 18 29.22 -5.48 -13.14
C PRO A 18 29.17 -4.57 -14.38
N GLY A 19 29.99 -3.52 -14.38
CA GLY A 19 30.08 -2.55 -15.48
C GLY A 19 30.95 -3.00 -16.67
N THR A 20 31.18 -4.31 -16.82
CA THR A 20 32.03 -4.91 -17.87
C THR A 20 31.29 -5.11 -19.19
N GLY A 21 29.97 -4.90 -19.22
CA GLY A 21 29.10 -5.09 -20.38
C GLY A 21 28.52 -6.50 -20.55
N GLU A 22 28.99 -7.48 -19.76
CA GLU A 22 28.58 -8.89 -19.86
C GLU A 22 27.09 -9.13 -19.57
N PHE A 23 26.43 -8.19 -18.88
CA PHE A 23 25.01 -8.22 -18.55
C PHE A 23 24.21 -7.05 -19.15
N ASP A 24 24.77 -6.38 -20.16
CA ASP A 24 24.10 -5.25 -20.79
C ASP A 24 22.73 -5.64 -21.35
N ARG A 25 21.78 -4.70 -21.23
CA ARG A 25 20.41 -4.88 -21.72
C ARG A 25 20.40 -5.05 -23.24
N THR A 26 19.67 -6.05 -23.72
CA THR A 26 19.62 -6.40 -25.16
C THR A 26 18.44 -5.76 -25.91
N GLY A 27 17.72 -4.84 -25.27
CA GLY A 27 16.54 -4.16 -25.82
C GLY A 27 15.43 -4.00 -24.79
N PHE A 28 14.18 -3.95 -25.26
CA PHE A 28 12.98 -3.82 -24.42
C PHE A 28 12.02 -5.00 -24.60
N VAL A 29 11.25 -5.32 -23.57
CA VAL A 29 10.17 -6.31 -23.62
C VAL A 29 9.13 -5.86 -24.67
N PRO A 30 8.82 -6.67 -25.70
CA PRO A 30 7.82 -6.33 -26.70
C PRO A 30 6.44 -6.14 -26.08
N PHE A 31 5.61 -5.26 -26.65
CA PHE A 31 4.26 -4.99 -26.15
C PHE A 31 3.40 -6.26 -26.00
N ALA A 32 3.52 -7.22 -26.91
CA ALA A 32 2.78 -8.49 -26.84
C ALA A 32 3.12 -9.36 -25.62
N GLN A 33 4.29 -9.15 -25.01
CA GLN A 33 4.74 -9.86 -23.79
C GLN A 33 4.45 -9.05 -22.52
N MET A 34 3.99 -7.80 -22.63
CA MET A 34 3.60 -6.98 -21.49
C MET A 34 2.31 -7.51 -20.87
N PRO A 35 2.15 -7.51 -19.53
CA PRO A 35 0.90 -7.87 -18.88
C PRO A 35 -0.26 -7.00 -19.37
N HIS A 36 -1.28 -7.65 -19.93
CA HIS A 36 -2.51 -7.01 -20.35
C HIS A 36 -3.68 -8.00 -20.24
N VAL A 37 -4.89 -7.46 -20.10
CA VAL A 37 -6.12 -8.23 -20.14
C VAL A 37 -7.21 -7.41 -20.81
N LYS A 38 -8.05 -8.08 -21.59
CA LYS A 38 -9.26 -7.53 -22.18
C LYS A 38 -10.43 -8.39 -21.71
N ASP A 39 -11.50 -7.73 -21.28
CA ASP A 39 -12.75 -8.37 -20.83
C ASP A 39 -12.51 -9.57 -19.88
N PRO A 40 -11.84 -9.34 -18.72
CA PRO A 40 -11.47 -10.43 -17.81
C PRO A 40 -12.71 -11.17 -17.32
N LYS A 41 -12.65 -12.50 -17.22
CA LYS A 41 -13.76 -13.36 -16.77
C LYS A 41 -14.35 -12.95 -15.41
N VAL A 42 -13.53 -12.38 -14.53
CA VAL A 42 -13.95 -11.91 -13.19
C VAL A 42 -14.83 -10.65 -13.25
N GLY A 43 -14.88 -9.96 -14.41
CA GLY A 43 -15.74 -8.79 -14.63
C GLY A 43 -15.16 -7.46 -14.15
N TYR A 44 -13.95 -7.45 -13.58
CA TYR A 44 -13.28 -6.23 -13.13
C TYR A 44 -11.76 -6.28 -13.30
N VAL A 45 -11.14 -5.11 -13.30
CA VAL A 45 -9.69 -4.93 -13.12
C VAL A 45 -9.49 -4.11 -11.85
N ALA A 46 -8.71 -4.65 -10.90
CA ALA A 46 -8.37 -3.96 -9.66
C ALA A 46 -6.86 -3.85 -9.55
N ASN A 47 -6.36 -2.67 -9.21
CA ASN A 47 -4.96 -2.44 -8.95
C ASN A 47 -4.79 -1.45 -7.81
N TRP A 48 -3.79 -1.71 -6.97
CA TRP A 48 -3.33 -0.76 -5.96
C TRP A 48 -1.81 -0.87 -5.79
N ASN A 49 -1.11 -0.62 -6.89
CA ASN A 49 0.35 -0.71 -7.01
C ASN A 49 0.93 -2.12 -6.79
N GLY A 50 0.09 -3.15 -6.86
CA GLY A 50 0.52 -4.54 -6.86
C GLY A 50 1.08 -4.98 -8.22
N LYS A 51 1.68 -6.19 -8.24
CA LYS A 51 2.18 -6.82 -9.46
C LYS A 51 1.06 -6.97 -10.50
N PRO A 52 1.31 -6.66 -11.79
CA PRO A 52 0.28 -6.71 -12.82
C PRO A 52 -0.09 -8.14 -13.25
N ALA A 53 0.80 -9.11 -13.07
CA ALA A 53 0.56 -10.52 -13.41
C ALA A 53 1.44 -11.47 -12.57
N ALA A 54 1.04 -12.74 -12.50
CA ALA A 54 1.88 -13.80 -11.95
C ALA A 54 3.17 -13.93 -12.76
N GLY A 55 4.30 -14.14 -12.09
CA GLY A 55 5.61 -14.20 -12.73
C GLY A 55 6.19 -12.86 -13.17
N TRP A 56 5.45 -11.74 -13.04
CA TRP A 56 6.02 -10.41 -13.31
C TRP A 56 6.93 -9.96 -12.15
N ILE A 57 8.23 -10.17 -12.35
CA ILE A 57 9.29 -9.91 -11.37
C ILE A 57 9.88 -8.50 -11.53
N ASP A 58 10.65 -8.05 -10.54
CA ASP A 58 11.22 -6.69 -10.50
C ASP A 58 12.49 -6.51 -11.29
N GLU A 59 12.86 -7.53 -12.07
CA GLU A 59 13.83 -7.43 -13.16
C GLU A 59 13.42 -6.41 -14.23
N TYR A 60 12.42 -5.59 -13.98
CA TYR A 60 11.89 -4.56 -14.87
C TYR A 60 11.82 -3.18 -14.20
N LEU A 61 12.17 -3.03 -12.92
CA LEU A 61 12.28 -1.73 -12.22
C LEU A 61 13.76 -1.32 -12.08
N ASP A 62 14.05 -0.01 -11.99
CA ASP A 62 15.41 0.51 -11.78
C ASP A 62 15.41 1.67 -10.75
N PRO A 63 16.00 1.48 -9.55
CA PRO A 63 16.48 0.20 -9.04
C PRO A 63 15.33 -0.80 -8.89
N ALA A 64 15.64 -2.10 -8.83
CA ALA A 64 14.68 -3.10 -8.41
C ALA A 64 14.14 -2.71 -7.03
N SER A 65 12.93 -2.16 -7.00
CA SER A 65 12.40 -1.43 -5.83
C SER A 65 11.03 -1.93 -5.39
N SER A 66 10.48 -2.97 -6.03
CA SER A 66 9.20 -3.43 -5.54
C SER A 66 9.35 -4.10 -4.19
N ARG A 67 8.38 -3.77 -3.35
CA ARG A 67 8.14 -4.41 -2.09
C ARG A 67 8.03 -5.90 -2.34
N SER A 68 8.74 -6.71 -1.57
CA SER A 68 8.59 -8.16 -1.56
C SER A 68 7.10 -8.52 -1.58
N GLY A 69 6.64 -9.13 -2.68
CA GLY A 69 5.26 -9.55 -2.83
C GLY A 69 4.93 -10.60 -1.77
N GLY A 70 3.81 -10.43 -1.10
CA GLY A 70 3.31 -11.39 -0.12
C GLY A 70 1.80 -11.55 -0.20
N LYS A 71 1.24 -12.32 0.72
CA LYS A 71 -0.20 -12.56 0.76
C LYS A 71 -0.95 -11.32 1.25
N ALA A 72 -0.45 -10.57 2.21
CA ALA A 72 -1.05 -9.31 2.62
C ALA A 72 -0.71 -8.22 1.60
N GLN A 73 -1.70 -7.89 0.78
CA GLN A 73 -1.62 -6.85 -0.25
C GLN A 73 -2.92 -6.06 -0.25
N ARG A 74 -2.81 -4.74 -0.23
CA ARG A 74 -3.97 -3.83 -0.16
C ARG A 74 -5.00 -3.97 -1.27
N VAL A 75 -4.58 -4.44 -2.46
CA VAL A 75 -5.51 -4.74 -3.56
C VAL A 75 -6.57 -5.80 -3.19
N GLN A 76 -6.32 -6.63 -2.17
CA GLN A 76 -7.28 -7.62 -1.70
C GLN A 76 -8.52 -6.99 -1.06
N VAL A 77 -8.40 -5.81 -0.45
CA VAL A 77 -9.57 -5.07 0.04
C VAL A 77 -10.48 -4.73 -1.15
N ILE A 78 -9.91 -4.22 -2.25
CA ILE A 78 -10.64 -3.90 -3.49
C ILE A 78 -11.30 -5.16 -4.04
N GLN A 79 -10.53 -6.24 -4.18
CA GLN A 79 -11.04 -7.50 -4.74
C GLN A 79 -12.18 -8.07 -3.91
N GLY A 80 -12.08 -8.05 -2.57
CA GLY A 80 -13.14 -8.51 -1.68
C GLY A 80 -14.42 -7.69 -1.80
N LEU A 81 -14.31 -6.36 -1.83
CA LEU A 81 -15.47 -5.46 -1.95
C LEU A 81 -16.16 -5.57 -3.32
N LEU A 82 -15.39 -5.70 -4.40
CA LEU A 82 -15.92 -5.90 -5.76
C LEU A 82 -16.55 -7.29 -5.92
N ALA A 83 -15.92 -8.34 -5.38
CA ALA A 83 -16.46 -9.69 -5.44
C ALA A 83 -17.81 -9.83 -4.70
N ALA A 84 -18.03 -9.04 -3.64
CA ALA A 84 -19.30 -8.99 -2.93
C ALA A 84 -20.43 -8.28 -3.70
N GLN A 85 -20.10 -7.56 -4.79
CA GLN A 85 -21.03 -6.73 -5.54
C GLN A 85 -20.89 -6.98 -7.06
N PRO A 86 -21.49 -8.06 -7.60
CA PRO A 86 -21.35 -8.43 -9.01
C PRO A 86 -21.94 -7.40 -9.99
N ARG A 87 -22.77 -6.48 -9.50
CA ARG A 87 -23.30 -5.33 -10.24
C ARG A 87 -23.19 -4.11 -9.36
N MET A 88 -22.67 -3.03 -9.91
CA MET A 88 -22.46 -1.79 -9.18
C MET A 88 -23.02 -0.61 -9.96
N THR A 89 -23.72 0.26 -9.25
CA THR A 89 -24.02 1.61 -9.70
C THR A 89 -22.83 2.53 -9.45
N PRO A 90 -22.79 3.75 -10.03
CA PRO A 90 -21.78 4.75 -9.67
C PRO A 90 -21.81 5.14 -8.19
N ALA A 91 -22.97 5.04 -7.52
CA ALA A 91 -23.08 5.30 -6.08
C ALA A 91 -22.40 4.19 -5.26
N ASP A 92 -22.61 2.93 -5.66
CA ASP A 92 -21.97 1.77 -5.02
C ASP A 92 -20.43 1.85 -5.15
N LEU A 93 -19.92 2.28 -6.31
CA LEU A 93 -18.49 2.49 -6.51
C LEU A 93 -17.91 3.56 -5.57
N ARG A 94 -18.65 4.66 -5.33
CA ARG A 94 -18.24 5.68 -4.36
C ARG A 94 -18.25 5.15 -2.93
N ALA A 95 -19.26 4.35 -2.56
CA ALA A 95 -19.31 3.73 -1.23
C ALA A 95 -18.15 2.75 -1.03
N THR A 96 -17.80 1.96 -2.06
CA THR A 96 -16.62 1.09 -2.06
C THR A 96 -15.34 1.91 -1.92
N GLU A 97 -15.18 3.02 -2.64
CA GLU A 97 -14.01 3.88 -2.51
C GLU A 97 -13.85 4.44 -1.09
N PHE A 98 -14.92 4.96 -0.49
CA PHE A 98 -14.88 5.41 0.91
C PHE A 98 -14.52 4.28 1.87
N ARG A 99 -15.03 3.06 1.63
CA ARG A 99 -14.66 1.88 2.42
C ARG A 99 -13.18 1.54 2.27
N LEU A 100 -12.60 1.67 1.08
CA LEU A 100 -11.18 1.43 0.86
C LEU A 100 -10.31 2.37 1.68
N GLY A 101 -10.67 3.66 1.73
CA GLY A 101 -9.93 4.68 2.46
C GLY A 101 -10.04 4.60 3.98
N THR A 102 -10.92 3.76 4.51
CA THR A 102 -11.27 3.69 5.94
C THR A 102 -10.95 2.35 6.59
N VAL A 103 -10.33 1.41 5.87
CA VAL A 103 -10.01 0.07 6.36
C VAL A 103 -8.52 -0.07 6.68
N ASP A 104 -8.21 -0.69 7.81
CA ASP A 104 -6.87 -1.23 8.05
C ASP A 104 -6.65 -2.45 7.14
N GLN A 105 -5.74 -2.31 6.17
CA GLN A 105 -5.58 -3.30 5.11
C GLN A 105 -5.02 -4.63 5.63
N ARG A 106 -4.32 -4.58 6.76
CA ARG A 106 -3.79 -5.78 7.43
C ARG A 106 -4.93 -6.63 7.99
N HIS A 107 -6.08 -6.04 8.33
CA HIS A 107 -7.23 -6.80 8.86
C HIS A 107 -7.72 -7.90 7.91
N VAL A 108 -7.61 -7.72 6.59
CA VAL A 108 -8.03 -8.73 5.60
C VAL A 108 -7.35 -10.08 5.81
N GLU A 109 -6.06 -10.05 6.14
CA GLU A 109 -5.25 -11.25 6.28
C GLU A 109 -5.04 -11.68 7.74
N PHE A 110 -4.93 -10.71 8.66
CA PHE A 110 -4.72 -10.97 10.08
C PHE A 110 -6.01 -11.18 10.87
N GLY A 111 -7.15 -10.61 10.45
CA GLY A 111 -8.44 -10.82 11.09
C GLY A 111 -8.90 -12.29 11.10
N PRO A 112 -8.86 -13.01 9.95
CA PRO A 112 -9.15 -14.45 9.93
C PRO A 112 -8.18 -15.28 10.79
N LEU A 113 -6.91 -14.88 10.87
CA LEU A 113 -5.93 -15.53 11.73
C LEU A 113 -6.31 -15.39 13.21
N LEU A 114 -6.69 -14.19 13.65
CA LEU A 114 -7.14 -13.93 15.03
C LEU A 114 -8.41 -14.72 15.39
N ARG A 115 -9.38 -14.84 14.46
CA ARG A 115 -10.59 -15.66 14.67
C ARG A 115 -10.30 -17.16 14.90
N SER A 116 -9.16 -17.65 14.41
CA SER A 116 -8.74 -19.04 14.60
C SER A 116 -8.10 -19.31 15.97
N VAL A 117 -7.70 -18.26 16.69
CA VAL A 117 -7.04 -18.35 17.99
C VAL A 117 -8.07 -18.45 19.11
N ARG A 118 -7.70 -19.14 20.20
CA ARG A 118 -8.49 -19.22 21.44
C ARG A 118 -7.65 -18.67 22.58
N GLY A 119 -8.20 -17.68 23.30
CA GLY A 119 -7.57 -17.09 24.47
C GLY A 119 -7.62 -18.05 25.67
N GLU A 120 -6.53 -18.12 26.40
CA GLU A 120 -6.34 -18.97 27.58
C GLU A 120 -6.75 -18.23 28.85
N THR A 121 -6.49 -16.92 28.91
CA THR A 121 -6.90 -16.04 30.01
C THR A 121 -8.19 -15.29 29.70
N ALA A 122 -8.86 -14.75 30.74
CA ALA A 122 -10.03 -13.89 30.56
C ALA A 122 -9.69 -12.63 29.74
N SER A 123 -8.52 -12.05 29.99
CA SER A 123 -8.00 -10.88 29.27
C SER A 123 -7.81 -11.17 27.78
N GLN A 124 -7.14 -12.29 27.43
CA GLN A 124 -6.97 -12.70 26.04
C GLN A 124 -8.30 -12.96 25.34
N ARG A 125 -9.26 -13.60 26.01
CA ARG A 125 -10.60 -13.84 25.44
C ARG A 125 -11.35 -12.53 25.17
N ALA A 126 -11.29 -11.56 26.09
CA ALA A 126 -11.91 -10.26 25.91
C ALA A 126 -11.27 -9.47 24.77
N ALA A 127 -9.93 -9.45 24.69
CA ALA A 127 -9.20 -8.78 23.62
C ALA A 127 -9.45 -9.42 22.25
N LEU A 128 -9.48 -10.75 22.15
CA LEU A 128 -9.84 -11.46 20.92
C LEU A 128 -11.30 -11.20 20.53
N ALA A 129 -12.24 -11.18 21.47
CA ALA A 129 -13.64 -10.84 21.19
C ALA A 129 -13.75 -9.43 20.59
N LEU A 130 -13.08 -8.45 21.19
CA LEU A 130 -13.04 -7.08 20.69
C LEU A 130 -12.50 -7.00 19.25
N LEU A 131 -11.43 -7.72 18.93
CA LEU A 131 -10.86 -7.76 17.57
C LEU A 131 -11.72 -8.54 16.58
N ASN A 132 -12.44 -9.57 17.04
CA ASN A 132 -13.28 -10.42 16.19
C ASN A 132 -14.60 -9.76 15.81
N ASP A 133 -15.15 -8.90 16.67
CA ASP A 133 -16.37 -8.11 16.41
C ASP A 133 -16.09 -6.90 15.51
N TRP A 134 -14.82 -6.52 15.37
CA TRP A 134 -14.40 -5.42 14.51
C TRP A 134 -14.27 -5.85 13.05
N ASP A 135 -14.74 -5.00 12.15
CA ASP A 135 -14.80 -5.27 10.70
C ASP A 135 -13.58 -4.71 9.93
N GLY A 136 -12.57 -4.22 10.65
CA GLY A 136 -11.37 -3.61 10.05
C GLY A 136 -11.46 -2.10 9.84
N THR A 137 -12.55 -1.44 10.24
CA THR A 137 -12.70 0.02 10.11
C THR A 137 -11.70 0.77 10.99
N ALA A 138 -10.75 1.49 10.39
CA ALA A 138 -9.77 2.33 11.06
C ALA A 138 -10.19 3.81 11.16
N TYR A 139 -11.12 4.27 10.31
CA TYR A 139 -11.68 5.63 10.34
C TYR A 139 -13.17 5.60 9.95
N GLY A 140 -13.97 6.56 10.40
CA GLY A 140 -15.42 6.59 10.10
C GLY A 140 -16.31 5.96 11.19
N PRO A 141 -17.64 5.90 10.96
CA PRO A 141 -18.59 5.42 11.96
C PRO A 141 -18.19 4.04 12.50
N ARG A 142 -18.27 3.85 13.83
CA ARG A 142 -17.77 2.67 14.58
C ARG A 142 -16.25 2.63 14.83
N ALA A 143 -15.46 3.53 14.26
CA ALA A 143 -14.04 3.70 14.58
C ALA A 143 -13.78 4.79 15.63
N GLY A 144 -14.78 5.25 16.42
CA GLY A 144 -14.57 6.21 17.52
C GLY A 144 -15.40 7.49 17.37
N THR A 145 -14.73 8.66 17.31
CA THR A 145 -15.35 10.01 17.30
C THR A 145 -15.46 10.63 15.89
N SER A 146 -15.65 9.79 14.88
CA SER A 146 -15.57 10.12 13.44
C SER A 146 -16.63 11.09 12.89
N ALA A 147 -17.34 11.82 13.74
CA ALA A 147 -18.30 12.85 13.36
C ALA A 147 -17.72 14.27 13.45
N GLY A 148 -16.45 14.42 13.88
CA GLY A 148 -15.78 15.71 14.05
C GLY A 148 -15.40 16.39 12.73
N SER A 149 -15.15 17.70 12.82
CA SER A 149 -14.60 18.50 11.71
C SER A 149 -13.23 17.97 11.29
N TYR A 150 -12.84 18.19 10.03
CA TYR A 150 -11.48 17.89 9.55
C TYR A 150 -10.38 18.58 10.38
N ALA A 151 -10.71 19.65 11.11
CA ALA A 151 -9.80 20.35 12.02
C ALA A 151 -9.65 19.68 13.40
N ASP A 152 -10.56 18.79 13.79
CA ASP A 152 -10.61 18.26 15.15
C ASP A 152 -9.64 17.09 15.35
N LEU A 153 -9.18 16.93 16.60
CA LEU A 153 -8.49 15.72 17.03
C LEU A 153 -9.52 14.58 17.06
N VAL A 154 -9.37 13.61 16.16
CA VAL A 154 -10.19 12.40 16.16
C VAL A 154 -9.42 11.24 16.76
N THR A 155 -10.13 10.38 17.48
CA THR A 155 -9.57 9.19 18.11
C THR A 155 -10.18 7.95 17.51
N ASP A 156 -9.34 6.93 17.40
CA ASP A 156 -9.74 5.58 17.05
C ASP A 156 -10.57 4.95 18.18
N GLY A 157 -11.39 3.96 17.84
CA GLY A 157 -12.08 3.12 18.80
C GLY A 157 -11.14 2.10 19.46
N PRO A 158 -11.64 1.35 20.46
CA PRO A 158 -10.89 0.31 21.15
C PRO A 158 -10.25 -0.74 20.23
N ALA A 159 -11.02 -1.28 19.28
CA ALA A 159 -10.54 -2.35 18.41
C ALA A 159 -9.41 -1.91 17.45
N PRO A 160 -9.54 -0.82 16.65
CA PRO A 160 -8.43 -0.35 15.83
C PRO A 160 -7.21 0.07 16.67
N THR A 161 -7.42 0.67 17.85
CA THR A 161 -6.32 0.99 18.79
C THR A 161 -5.56 -0.28 19.22
N LEU A 162 -6.29 -1.30 19.67
CA LEU A 162 -5.73 -2.60 20.03
C LEU A 162 -5.03 -3.28 18.85
N PHE A 163 -5.66 -3.29 17.68
CA PHE A 163 -5.12 -3.96 16.50
C PHE A 163 -3.80 -3.34 16.04
N ARG A 164 -3.72 -1.99 15.97
CA ARG A 164 -2.47 -1.30 15.61
C ARG A 164 -1.34 -1.63 16.58
N ARG A 165 -1.64 -1.65 17.88
CA ARG A 165 -0.65 -2.02 18.91
C ARG A 165 -0.23 -3.48 18.77
N PHE A 166 -1.20 -4.38 18.60
CA PHE A 166 -0.97 -5.80 18.38
C PHE A 166 -0.07 -6.07 17.17
N MET A 167 -0.28 -5.38 16.04
CA MET A 167 0.59 -5.55 14.87
C MET A 167 2.05 -5.19 15.17
N ASN A 168 2.30 -4.17 16.00
CA ASN A 168 3.66 -3.82 16.42
C ASN A 168 4.25 -4.90 17.35
N ASP A 169 3.54 -5.27 18.41
CA ASP A 169 4.02 -6.28 19.37
C ASP A 169 4.19 -7.66 18.71
N LEU A 170 3.36 -7.99 17.71
CA LEU A 170 3.46 -9.25 16.96
C LEU A 170 4.73 -9.29 16.12
N ARG A 171 5.09 -8.19 15.45
CA ARG A 171 6.37 -8.08 14.74
C ARG A 171 7.53 -8.22 15.72
N ASP A 172 7.47 -7.57 16.87
CA ASP A 172 8.52 -7.67 17.89
C ASP A 172 8.67 -9.09 18.44
N VAL A 173 7.56 -9.80 18.65
CA VAL A 173 7.59 -11.21 19.10
C VAL A 173 8.15 -12.13 18.03
N VAL A 174 7.66 -12.02 16.79
CA VAL A 174 8.01 -12.96 15.72
C VAL A 174 9.40 -12.68 15.13
N LEU A 175 9.80 -11.42 15.06
CA LEU A 175 11.05 -10.98 14.43
C LEU A 175 12.15 -10.63 15.44
N ALA A 176 12.02 -11.06 16.70
CA ALA A 176 12.93 -10.74 17.80
C ALA A 176 14.42 -11.03 17.50
N ASP A 177 14.69 -12.06 16.70
CA ASP A 177 16.06 -12.51 16.36
C ASP A 177 16.67 -11.75 15.16
N LEU A 178 15.92 -10.81 14.57
CA LEU A 178 16.42 -9.97 13.49
C LEU A 178 17.01 -8.66 14.04
N PRO A 179 18.06 -8.10 13.39
CA PRO A 179 18.56 -6.78 13.76
C PRO A 179 17.44 -5.73 13.66
N ALA A 180 17.27 -4.93 14.70
CA ALA A 180 16.24 -3.89 14.73
C ALA A 180 16.26 -2.95 13.51
N PRO A 181 17.43 -2.52 12.97
CA PRO A 181 17.46 -1.70 11.75
C PRO A 181 16.86 -2.41 10.53
N LEU A 182 17.01 -3.73 10.42
CA LEU A 182 16.46 -4.51 9.31
C LEU A 182 14.94 -4.62 9.41
N VAL A 183 14.42 -4.83 10.62
CA VAL A 183 12.97 -4.84 10.88
C VAL A 183 12.38 -3.47 10.59
N ALA A 184 13.00 -2.39 11.09
CA ALA A 184 12.57 -1.02 10.84
C ALA A 184 12.57 -0.67 9.34
N GLN A 185 13.64 -1.04 8.61
CA GLN A 185 13.70 -0.85 7.16
C GLN A 185 12.58 -1.61 6.46
N SER A 186 12.32 -2.87 6.84
CA SER A 186 11.26 -3.69 6.24
C SER A 186 9.86 -3.17 6.58
N ASP A 187 9.69 -2.53 7.73
CA ASP A 187 8.42 -1.98 8.19
C ASP A 187 8.12 -0.60 7.56
N ALA A 188 9.16 0.20 7.32
CA ALA A 188 9.06 1.49 6.64
C ALA A 188 8.69 1.37 5.15
N VAL A 189 8.76 0.18 4.58
CA VAL A 189 8.37 -0.13 3.20
C VAL A 189 6.85 -0.35 3.14
N GLY A 190 6.10 0.68 3.52
CA GLY A 190 4.63 0.76 3.57
C GLY A 190 4.19 2.12 3.04
N GLY A 191 3.02 2.22 2.39
CA GLY A 191 2.56 3.52 1.86
C GLY A 191 2.15 4.47 2.98
N HIS A 192 1.76 3.89 4.12
CA HIS A 192 1.15 4.54 5.28
C HIS A 192 0.99 3.49 6.40
N VAL A 193 0.55 3.94 7.57
CA VAL A 193 0.46 3.16 8.83
C VAL A 193 -0.59 2.03 8.86
N PHE A 194 -1.43 1.95 7.83
CA PHE A 194 -2.48 0.94 7.66
C PHE A 194 -2.17 -0.07 6.55
N ASP A 195 -1.05 0.11 5.85
CA ASP A 195 -0.57 -0.81 4.82
C ASP A 195 0.12 -2.02 5.46
N ALA A 196 0.09 -3.15 4.76
CA ALA A 196 0.86 -4.32 5.17
C ALA A 196 2.30 -4.19 4.68
N SER A 197 3.25 -4.12 5.60
CA SER A 197 4.67 -4.01 5.25
C SER A 197 5.27 -5.36 4.79
N PRO A 198 6.46 -5.37 4.17
CA PRO A 198 7.26 -6.58 4.02
C PRO A 198 7.49 -7.34 5.33
N ALA A 199 7.63 -6.62 6.46
CA ALA A 199 7.73 -7.24 7.78
C ALA A 199 6.44 -7.98 8.15
N ASP A 200 5.27 -7.37 7.95
CA ASP A 200 3.97 -8.03 8.18
C ASP A 200 3.80 -9.28 7.30
N ASN A 201 4.22 -9.22 6.05
CA ASN A 201 4.16 -10.37 5.14
C ASN A 201 5.09 -11.51 5.57
N LEU A 202 6.27 -11.20 6.14
CA LEU A 202 7.13 -12.21 6.74
C LEU A 202 6.48 -12.82 7.99
N VAL A 203 5.89 -11.99 8.87
CA VAL A 203 5.14 -12.45 10.05
C VAL A 203 4.01 -13.40 9.64
N LEU A 204 3.18 -13.00 8.66
CA LEU A 204 2.08 -13.82 8.17
C LEU A 204 2.57 -15.18 7.61
N ARG A 205 3.70 -15.17 6.89
CA ARG A 205 4.33 -16.41 6.39
C ARG A 205 4.81 -17.31 7.54
N VAL A 206 5.39 -16.74 8.59
CA VAL A 206 5.84 -17.50 9.76
C VAL A 206 4.64 -18.11 10.50
N LEU A 207 3.59 -17.33 10.72
CA LEU A 207 2.41 -17.78 11.47
C LEU A 207 1.53 -18.75 10.68
N SER A 208 1.55 -18.68 9.35
CA SER A 208 0.74 -19.53 8.48
C SER A 208 1.52 -19.96 7.22
N PRO A 209 2.53 -20.85 7.34
CA PRO A 209 3.40 -21.23 6.23
C PRO A 209 2.66 -21.83 5.03
N SER A 210 1.55 -22.55 5.28
CA SER A 210 0.70 -23.15 4.23
C SER A 210 0.04 -22.13 3.31
N ARG A 211 0.00 -20.85 3.70
CA ARG A 211 -0.56 -19.74 2.90
C ARG A 211 0.50 -19.03 2.05
N SER A 212 1.74 -19.51 2.06
CA SER A 212 2.85 -18.94 1.31
C SER A 212 3.47 -19.97 0.37
N GLY A 213 3.85 -19.54 -0.83
CA GLY A 213 4.71 -20.34 -1.71
C GLY A 213 6.19 -20.31 -1.31
N LEU A 214 6.54 -19.60 -0.22
CA LEU A 214 7.89 -19.46 0.30
C LEU A 214 7.97 -20.02 1.71
N VAL A 215 9.01 -20.79 1.99
CA VAL A 215 9.28 -21.35 3.31
C VAL A 215 10.08 -20.33 4.14
N PRO A 216 9.74 -20.08 5.42
CA PRO A 216 10.61 -19.31 6.31
C PRO A 216 12.04 -19.88 6.33
N SER A 217 13.04 -19.01 6.24
CA SER A 217 14.45 -19.42 6.16
C SER A 217 15.03 -19.94 7.48
N ARG A 218 14.30 -19.76 8.59
CA ARG A 218 14.68 -20.16 9.95
C ARG A 218 13.42 -20.29 10.80
N ASP A 219 13.58 -20.89 11.97
CA ASP A 219 12.53 -20.89 12.99
C ASP A 219 12.48 -19.54 13.72
N TYR A 220 11.57 -18.67 13.26
CA TYR A 220 11.29 -17.37 13.87
C TYR A 220 10.51 -17.46 15.20
N LEU A 221 9.94 -18.63 15.50
CA LEU A 221 9.11 -18.85 16.68
C LEU A 221 9.88 -19.52 17.82
N ARG A 222 11.15 -19.91 17.62
CA ARG A 222 12.03 -20.51 18.64
C ARG A 222 11.36 -21.72 19.31
N GLY A 223 10.81 -22.61 18.50
CA GLY A 223 10.09 -23.82 18.91
C GLY A 223 8.65 -23.58 19.41
N GLN A 224 8.19 -22.32 19.49
CA GLN A 224 6.83 -22.01 19.91
C GLN A 224 5.82 -22.21 18.78
N SER A 225 4.56 -22.43 19.15
CA SER A 225 3.47 -22.46 18.18
C SER A 225 3.10 -21.04 17.69
N PRO A 226 2.55 -20.89 16.46
CA PRO A 226 1.98 -19.63 16.01
C PRO A 226 0.95 -19.05 16.98
N ARG A 227 0.15 -19.92 17.61
CA ARG A 227 -0.83 -19.52 18.63
C ARG A 227 -0.15 -18.86 19.83
N ALA A 228 0.92 -19.46 20.35
CA ALA A 228 1.65 -18.92 21.49
C ALA A 228 2.26 -17.55 21.17
N ALA A 229 2.81 -17.37 19.96
CA ALA A 229 3.34 -16.07 19.52
C ALA A 229 2.24 -14.98 19.43
N ILE A 230 1.06 -15.33 18.88
CA ILE A 230 -0.09 -14.40 18.81
C ILE A 230 -0.57 -14.02 20.21
N LEU A 231 -0.72 -14.98 21.12
CA LEU A 231 -1.17 -14.71 22.48
C LEU A 231 -0.15 -13.87 23.28
N ALA A 232 1.16 -14.15 23.12
CA ALA A 232 2.21 -13.36 23.74
C ALA A 232 2.21 -11.89 23.25
N ALA A 233 2.00 -11.67 21.96
CA ALA A 233 1.86 -10.32 21.40
C ALA A 233 0.60 -9.63 21.95
N LEU A 234 -0.53 -10.35 22.03
CA LEU A 234 -1.78 -9.82 22.57
C LEU A 234 -1.66 -9.42 24.04
N ASP A 235 -0.98 -10.22 24.86
CA ASP A 235 -0.74 -9.91 26.27
C ASP A 235 0.12 -8.64 26.43
N ARG A 236 1.17 -8.48 25.60
CA ARG A 236 1.99 -7.25 25.56
C ARG A 236 1.14 -6.03 25.19
N SER A 237 0.26 -6.16 24.21
CA SER A 237 -0.61 -5.08 23.75
C SER A 237 -1.60 -4.66 24.83
N VAL A 238 -2.29 -5.62 25.45
CA VAL A 238 -3.26 -5.35 26.51
C VAL A 238 -2.58 -4.73 27.72
N ALA A 239 -1.44 -5.26 28.15
CA ALA A 239 -0.71 -4.71 29.29
C ALA A 239 -0.30 -3.25 29.05
N ALA A 240 0.16 -2.93 27.84
CA ALA A 240 0.60 -1.58 27.53
C ALA A 240 -0.56 -0.60 27.34
N LEU A 241 -1.66 -1.00 26.69
CA LEU A 241 -2.85 -0.16 26.57
C LEU A 241 -3.54 0.04 27.93
N THR A 242 -3.49 -0.96 28.80
CA THR A 242 -3.95 -0.83 30.19
C THR A 242 -3.17 0.24 30.94
N LYS A 243 -1.85 0.28 30.74
CA LYS A 243 -0.97 1.30 31.34
C LYS A 243 -1.17 2.69 30.74
N GLU A 244 -1.38 2.77 29.43
CA GLU A 244 -1.51 4.05 28.70
C GLU A 244 -2.87 4.71 28.91
N PHE A 245 -3.95 3.92 28.97
CA PHE A 245 -5.32 4.40 29.08
C PHE A 245 -5.94 4.00 30.43
N SER A 246 -6.44 2.76 30.52
CA SER A 246 -6.97 2.17 31.75
C SER A 246 -7.23 0.68 31.56
N ALA A 247 -7.61 -0.02 32.65
CA ALA A 247 -8.03 -1.42 32.59
C ALA A 247 -9.34 -1.66 31.82
N ASP A 248 -10.15 -0.62 31.56
CA ASP A 248 -11.35 -0.72 30.73
C ASP A 248 -11.00 -0.53 29.24
N PRO A 249 -11.13 -1.58 28.39
CA PRO A 249 -10.84 -1.48 26.97
C PRO A 249 -11.66 -0.40 26.24
N ALA A 250 -12.85 -0.03 26.72
CA ALA A 250 -13.66 1.03 26.10
C ALA A 250 -12.97 2.41 26.08
N THR A 251 -11.96 2.59 26.95
CA THR A 251 -11.14 3.80 27.04
C THR A 251 -9.94 3.82 26.08
N TRP A 252 -9.60 2.69 25.45
CA TRP A 252 -8.44 2.60 24.57
C TRP A 252 -8.70 3.35 23.27
N ARG A 253 -8.25 4.60 23.20
CA ARG A 253 -8.59 5.53 22.12
C ARG A 253 -7.36 6.29 21.68
N ALA A 254 -6.55 5.65 20.84
CA ALA A 254 -5.38 6.29 20.28
C ALA A 254 -5.79 7.40 19.30
N VAL A 255 -4.97 8.44 19.22
CA VAL A 255 -5.14 9.50 18.22
C VAL A 255 -5.09 8.87 16.82
N HIS A 256 -6.07 9.23 16.00
CA HIS A 256 -6.10 8.81 14.61
C HIS A 256 -5.01 9.58 13.84
N PRO A 257 -4.22 8.91 12.98
CA PRO A 257 -3.22 9.55 12.14
C PRO A 257 -3.80 10.70 11.31
N ARG A 258 -2.98 11.69 10.99
CA ARG A 258 -3.38 12.84 10.17
C ARG A 258 -2.48 12.95 8.94
N SER A 259 -3.07 13.34 7.82
CA SER A 259 -2.35 13.70 6.60
C SER A 259 -2.18 15.21 6.52
N THR A 260 -1.03 15.68 6.03
CA THR A 260 -0.86 17.07 5.63
C THR A 260 -1.48 17.30 4.25
N ILE A 261 -2.12 18.45 4.09
CA ILE A 261 -2.59 18.95 2.79
C ILE A 261 -1.82 20.22 2.54
N ASP A 262 -0.80 20.09 1.69
CA ASP A 262 0.11 21.17 1.36
C ASP A 262 -0.12 21.63 -0.08
N SER A 263 -0.05 22.94 -0.29
CA SER A 263 0.04 23.50 -1.64
C SER A 263 1.39 23.12 -2.26
N LEU A 264 1.37 22.80 -3.55
CA LEU A 264 2.43 22.11 -4.33
C LEU A 264 3.82 22.79 -4.33
N THR A 265 3.98 23.96 -3.72
CA THR A 265 5.24 24.69 -3.69
C THR A 265 5.87 24.82 -2.31
N GLY A 266 5.21 24.44 -1.21
CA GLY A 266 5.75 24.67 0.15
C GLY A 266 6.09 26.14 0.46
N VAL A 267 5.67 27.07 -0.41
CA VAL A 267 6.05 28.49 -0.41
C VAL A 267 4.80 29.37 -0.32
N ILE A 268 3.63 28.91 -0.82
CA ILE A 268 2.39 29.72 -0.82
C ILE A 268 1.17 28.84 -0.54
N GLY A 269 0.46 29.14 0.54
CA GLY A 269 -0.86 28.61 0.90
C GLY A 269 -0.90 28.07 2.34
N PRO A 270 -2.06 28.09 3.03
CA PRO A 270 -2.15 27.47 4.33
C PRO A 270 -1.99 25.96 4.18
N SER A 271 -0.95 25.39 4.80
CA SER A 271 -0.93 23.97 5.11
C SER A 271 -2.06 23.68 6.11
N THR A 272 -2.84 22.64 5.84
CA THR A 272 -3.80 22.12 6.80
C THR A 272 -3.54 20.64 7.04
N THR A 273 -4.24 20.07 8.00
CA THR A 273 -4.23 18.62 8.22
C THR A 273 -5.65 18.10 8.21
N MET A 274 -5.80 16.86 7.79
CA MET A 274 -7.05 16.11 7.89
C MET A 274 -6.79 14.76 8.54
N PRO A 275 -7.78 14.11 9.17
CA PRO A 275 -7.71 12.70 9.49
C PRO A 275 -7.28 11.88 8.27
N PHE A 276 -6.40 10.90 8.49
CA PHE A 276 -5.84 10.10 7.42
C PHE A 276 -6.93 9.20 6.81
N GLU A 277 -7.11 9.30 5.50
CA GLU A 277 -7.87 8.33 4.71
C GLU A 277 -6.94 7.77 3.64
N ASP A 278 -6.93 6.45 3.46
CA ASP A 278 -6.09 5.81 2.44
C ASP A 278 -6.75 5.85 1.05
N ARG A 279 -6.76 7.04 0.47
CA ARG A 279 -7.46 7.35 -0.78
C ARG A 279 -6.57 8.08 -1.76
N GLY A 280 -7.01 8.13 -3.01
CA GLY A 280 -6.40 9.00 -4.00
C GLY A 280 -6.52 10.47 -3.59
N SER A 281 -5.48 11.27 -3.88
CA SER A 281 -5.54 12.74 -3.76
C SER A 281 -6.69 13.33 -4.59
N TRP A 282 -7.10 12.63 -5.65
CA TRP A 282 -8.28 12.90 -6.43
C TRP A 282 -8.96 11.60 -6.84
N ILE A 283 -10.29 11.61 -6.92
CA ILE A 283 -11.12 10.45 -7.25
C ILE A 283 -12.07 10.84 -8.37
N HIS A 284 -12.22 9.95 -9.35
CA HIS A 284 -13.16 10.12 -10.44
C HIS A 284 -13.86 8.82 -10.76
N VAL A 285 -15.19 8.91 -10.82
CA VAL A 285 -16.07 7.80 -11.18
C VAL A 285 -16.68 8.10 -12.54
N VAL A 286 -16.33 7.29 -13.53
CA VAL A 286 -16.89 7.36 -14.88
C VAL A 286 -17.79 6.15 -15.11
N ALA A 287 -18.97 6.39 -15.68
CA ALA A 287 -19.89 5.33 -16.06
C ALA A 287 -20.33 5.51 -17.52
N PHE A 288 -20.11 4.49 -18.33
CA PHE A 288 -20.56 4.45 -19.72
C PHE A 288 -21.98 3.89 -19.77
N ARG A 289 -22.86 4.55 -20.52
CA ARG A 289 -24.21 4.05 -20.82
C ARG A 289 -24.25 3.64 -22.28
N GLY A 290 -24.52 2.36 -22.54
CA GLY A 290 -24.70 1.83 -23.88
C GLY A 290 -25.20 0.40 -23.84
N LYS A 291 -26.09 0.03 -24.77
CA LYS A 291 -26.35 -1.40 -25.04
C LYS A 291 -25.03 -1.99 -25.53
N ALA A 292 -24.52 -3.02 -24.86
CA ALA A 292 -23.45 -3.82 -25.43
C ALA A 292 -23.96 -4.36 -26.77
N ALA A 293 -23.51 -3.78 -27.88
CA ALA A 293 -23.58 -4.50 -29.14
C ALA A 293 -22.84 -5.80 -28.89
N ALA A 294 -23.48 -6.94 -29.13
CA ALA A 294 -22.83 -8.24 -29.00
C ALA A 294 -21.63 -8.28 -29.93
N THR A 295 -20.46 -7.86 -29.46
CA THR A 295 -19.22 -8.00 -30.19
C THR A 295 -18.77 -9.42 -29.94
N ASN A 296 -18.96 -10.27 -30.95
CA ASN A 296 -18.23 -11.54 -31.03
C ASN A 296 -16.74 -11.24 -30.74
N PRO A 297 -16.04 -12.08 -29.97
CA PRO A 297 -14.62 -11.89 -29.72
C PRO A 297 -13.88 -11.84 -31.06
N VAL A 298 -13.45 -10.65 -31.44
CA VAL A 298 -12.65 -10.43 -32.64
C VAL A 298 -11.25 -10.99 -32.35
N THR A 299 -11.00 -12.23 -32.79
CA THR A 299 -9.69 -12.86 -32.85
C THR A 299 -8.90 -12.38 -34.08
N SER A 300 -8.90 -11.08 -34.34
CA SER A 300 -8.04 -10.54 -35.39
C SER A 300 -6.71 -10.10 -34.78
N PRO A 301 -5.56 -10.63 -35.24
CA PRO A 301 -4.27 -10.07 -34.87
C PRO A 301 -4.26 -8.58 -35.25
N PRO A 302 -3.59 -7.71 -34.46
CA PRO A 302 -3.55 -6.29 -34.77
C PRO A 302 -2.90 -6.10 -36.14
N LYS A 303 -3.64 -5.48 -37.08
CA LYS A 303 -3.03 -4.95 -38.30
C LYS A 303 -1.96 -3.95 -37.88
N ALA A 304 -0.74 -4.13 -38.38
CA ALA A 304 0.33 -3.18 -38.20
C ALA A 304 -0.16 -1.79 -38.63
N ALA A 305 -0.18 -0.84 -37.71
CA ALA A 305 -0.46 0.55 -38.05
C ALA A 305 0.70 1.07 -38.92
N PRO A 306 0.43 1.80 -40.01
CA PRO A 306 1.49 2.51 -40.71
C PRO A 306 2.15 3.50 -39.74
N ALA A 307 3.47 3.67 -39.87
CA ALA A 307 4.28 4.54 -39.02
C ALA A 307 3.83 6.02 -39.14
N GLY A 308 2.79 6.39 -38.40
CA GLY A 308 2.32 7.76 -38.26
C GLY A 308 3.08 8.44 -37.15
N ARG A 309 3.76 9.54 -37.47
CA ARG A 309 4.35 10.45 -36.49
C ARG A 309 3.23 10.92 -35.55
N LEU A 310 3.43 10.76 -34.23
CA LEU A 310 2.55 11.33 -33.22
C LEU A 310 2.50 12.86 -33.40
N PRO A 311 1.31 13.49 -33.41
CA PRO A 311 1.22 14.93 -33.37
C PRO A 311 1.77 15.43 -32.03
N ALA A 312 2.77 16.30 -32.09
CA ALA A 312 3.32 16.98 -30.93
C ALA A 312 2.27 17.96 -30.38
N THR A 313 1.53 17.55 -29.35
CA THR A 313 0.78 18.49 -28.51
C THR A 313 1.66 18.87 -27.32
N GLY A 314 2.64 19.73 -27.60
CA GLY A 314 3.44 20.42 -26.59
C GLY A 314 3.56 21.87 -27.01
N ALA A 315 2.78 22.74 -26.37
CA ALA A 315 2.82 24.17 -26.60
C ALA A 315 4.24 24.71 -26.37
N SER A 316 4.77 25.36 -27.39
CA SER A 316 6.06 26.03 -27.41
C SER A 316 5.97 27.38 -26.69
N THR A 317 6.25 27.43 -25.38
CA THR A 317 6.58 28.70 -24.68
C THR A 317 7.69 28.57 -23.62
N LEU A 318 8.37 27.43 -23.53
CA LEU A 318 9.47 27.22 -22.58
C LEU A 318 10.83 27.90 -22.90
N PRO A 319 11.17 28.39 -24.11
CA PRO A 319 12.47 29.06 -24.29
C PRO A 319 12.53 30.47 -23.69
N ALA A 320 11.39 31.14 -23.48
CA ALA A 320 11.37 32.52 -22.97
C ALA A 320 11.64 32.62 -21.46
N LEU A 321 11.28 31.59 -20.68
CA LEU A 321 11.49 31.58 -19.22
C LEU A 321 12.94 31.24 -18.82
N ALA A 322 13.65 30.44 -19.61
CA ALA A 322 15.06 30.12 -19.35
C ALA A 322 15.98 31.34 -19.54
N GLY A 323 15.66 32.22 -20.48
CA GLY A 323 16.42 33.47 -20.71
C GLY A 323 16.29 34.50 -19.59
N LEU A 324 15.10 34.59 -18.97
CA LEU A 324 14.83 35.55 -17.89
C LEU A 324 15.52 35.18 -16.56
N LEU A 325 15.66 33.89 -16.25
CA LEU A 325 16.34 33.42 -15.04
C LEU A 325 17.87 33.58 -15.11
N LEU A 326 18.47 33.45 -16.29
CA LEU A 326 19.90 33.68 -16.49
C LEU A 326 20.28 35.17 -16.39
N LEU A 327 19.42 36.07 -16.88
CA LEU A 327 19.64 37.52 -16.76
C LEU A 327 19.52 38.02 -15.30
N ALA A 328 18.60 37.47 -14.52
CA ALA A 328 18.46 37.80 -13.10
C ALA A 328 19.67 37.36 -12.27
N ALA A 329 20.24 36.18 -12.54
CA ALA A 329 21.42 35.67 -11.85
C ALA A 329 22.70 36.48 -12.15
N VAL A 330 22.86 36.98 -13.38
CA VAL A 330 24.00 37.82 -13.78
C VAL A 330 23.90 39.23 -13.19
N LEU A 331 22.69 39.81 -13.12
CA LEU A 331 22.47 41.12 -12.49
C LEU A 331 22.62 41.07 -10.96
N TRP A 332 22.26 39.95 -10.32
CA TRP A 332 22.43 39.78 -8.87
C TRP A 332 23.91 39.63 -8.47
N ARG A 333 24.73 38.92 -9.26
CA ARG A 333 26.18 38.81 -9.01
C ARG A 333 26.94 40.12 -9.20
N ARG A 334 26.49 41.02 -10.09
CA ARG A 334 27.13 42.34 -10.28
C ARG A 334 26.84 43.32 -9.15
N ARG A 335 25.74 43.17 -8.41
CA ARG A 335 25.36 44.09 -7.33
C ARG A 335 26.13 43.88 -6.01
N PHE A 336 26.83 42.76 -5.86
CA PHE A 336 27.63 42.43 -4.66
C PHE A 336 29.15 42.40 -4.88
N ALA A 337 29.62 42.75 -6.09
CA ALA A 337 31.04 42.78 -6.42
C ALA A 337 31.64 44.21 -6.47
N THR A 338 30.84 45.26 -6.25
CA THR A 338 31.32 46.64 -6.16
C THR A 338 30.64 47.35 -5.00
N GLY A 339 31.29 47.29 -3.84
CA GLY A 339 30.90 47.98 -2.61
C GLY A 339 31.92 47.64 -1.53
N GLY A 340 33.02 48.40 -1.52
CA GLY A 340 33.78 48.62 -0.29
C GLY A 340 33.03 49.57 0.65
#